data_AF-A0A137P3B5-F1
#
_entry.id   AF-A0A137P3B5-F1
#
_cell.length_a   1.000
_cell.length_b   1.000
_cell.length_c   1.000
_cell.angle_alpha   90.00
_cell.angle_beta   90.00
_cell.angle_gamma   90.00
#
_symmetry.space_group_name_H-M   'P 1'
#
loop_
_entity.id
_entity.type
_entity.pdbx_description
1 polymer ?
#
loop_
_entity_poly.entity_id
_entity_poly.type
_entity_poly.pdbx_seq_one_letter_code
_entity_poly.pdbx_strand_id
1 'polypeptide(L)'
;QDSRTTFMIKNIPNKYNQKMLIDLLNEKLYGKFDFLYLRIDFKNLCNVGYAFINFTSLESIIDFIRCFVGKKWPNFNSEKLCDLAYAKVQGKNALIEKFKNSRYICIFIHI
;
A
#
# COMPACT_ATOMS: atom_id res chain seq x y z
N GLN A 1 2.97 -24.05 -1.69
CA GLN A 1 2.03 -23.11 -1.06
C GLN A 1 2.69 -21.74 -1.06
N ASP A 2 2.01 -20.70 -1.55
CA ASP A 2 2.58 -19.35 -1.62
C ASP A 2 2.46 -18.66 -0.26
N SER A 3 3.59 -18.27 0.33
CA SER A 3 3.68 -17.62 1.63
C SER A 3 4.04 -16.13 1.55
N ARG A 4 4.07 -15.57 0.34
CA ARG A 4 4.41 -14.15 0.12
C ARG A 4 3.29 -13.24 0.64
N THR A 5 3.67 -12.25 1.43
CA THR A 5 2.75 -11.30 2.05
C THR A 5 2.97 -9.85 1.61
N THR A 6 3.98 -9.59 0.78
CA THR A 6 4.27 -8.25 0.30
C THR A 6 3.79 -8.03 -1.13
N PHE A 7 3.07 -6.94 -1.33
CA PHE A 7 2.50 -6.58 -2.62
C PHE A 7 2.77 -5.12 -2.97
N MET A 8 2.71 -4.87 -4.27
CA MET A 8 2.61 -3.54 -4.86
C MET A 8 1.13 -3.27 -5.16
N ILE A 9 0.57 -2.26 -4.49
CA ILE A 9 -0.75 -1.71 -4.80
C ILE A 9 -0.57 -0.76 -5.97
N LYS A 10 -1.28 -1.00 -7.07
CA LYS A 10 -1.18 -0.23 -8.31
C LYS A 10 -2.43 0.64 -8.52
N ASN A 11 -2.30 1.58 -9.46
CA ASN A 11 -3.38 2.46 -9.91
C ASN A 11 -3.94 3.37 -8.80
N ILE A 12 -3.11 3.81 -7.86
CA ILE A 12 -3.51 4.75 -6.83
C ILE A 12 -3.72 6.16 -7.46
N PRO A 13 -4.77 6.90 -7.11
CA PRO A 13 -4.94 8.28 -7.59
C PRO A 13 -3.87 9.19 -7.01
N ASN A 14 -3.28 10.06 -7.84
CA ASN A 14 -2.11 10.87 -7.50
C ASN A 14 -2.35 11.88 -6.35
N LYS A 15 -3.63 12.18 -6.06
CA LYS A 15 -4.08 13.04 -4.95
C LYS A 15 -4.02 12.38 -3.57
N TYR A 16 -3.89 11.04 -3.49
CA TYR A 16 -3.67 10.39 -2.20
C TYR A 16 -2.28 10.76 -1.66
N ASN A 17 -2.23 11.21 -0.41
CA ASN A 17 -1.01 11.17 0.38
C ASN A 17 -0.97 9.87 1.21
N GLN A 18 0.16 9.61 1.87
CA GLN A 18 0.35 8.36 2.62
C GLN A 18 -0.64 8.22 3.77
N LYS A 19 -0.92 9.31 4.52
CA LYS A 19 -1.88 9.28 5.62
C LYS A 19 -3.30 8.95 5.13
N MET A 20 -3.76 9.58 4.06
CA MET A 20 -5.09 9.31 3.48
C MET A 20 -5.23 7.86 3.03
N LEU A 21 -4.15 7.27 2.50
CA LEU A 21 -4.16 5.86 2.10
C LEU A 21 -4.20 4.94 3.33
N ILE A 22 -3.43 5.24 4.37
CA ILE A 22 -3.45 4.47 5.64
C ILE A 22 -4.84 4.53 6.27
N ASP A 23 -5.40 5.72 6.41
CA ASP A 23 -6.71 5.94 7.03
C ASP A 23 -7.79 5.16 6.26
N LEU A 24 -7.79 5.27 4.92
CA LEU A 24 -8.71 4.52 4.06
C LEU A 24 -8.59 3.01 4.24
N LEU A 25 -7.37 2.46 4.26
CA LEU A 25 -7.19 1.02 4.42
C LEU A 25 -7.62 0.56 5.81
N ASN A 26 -7.34 1.35 6.85
CA ASN A 26 -7.72 1.04 8.22
C ASN A 26 -9.23 0.93 8.43
N GLU A 27 -10.07 1.59 7.63
CA GLU A 27 -11.53 1.45 7.72
C GLU A 27 -12.03 0.00 7.56
N LYS A 28 -11.29 -0.83 6.81
CA LYS A 28 -11.66 -2.24 6.54
C LYS A 28 -10.60 -3.24 6.94
N LEU A 29 -9.34 -2.80 7.07
CA LEU A 29 -8.16 -3.66 7.21
C LEU A 29 -7.27 -3.23 8.38
N TYR A 30 -7.83 -2.58 9.40
CA TYR A 30 -7.10 -2.26 10.63
C TYR A 30 -6.41 -3.51 11.20
N GLY A 31 -5.11 -3.41 11.50
CA GLY A 31 -4.29 -4.52 12.02
C GLY A 31 -3.96 -5.63 11.02
N LYS A 32 -4.39 -5.51 9.75
CA LYS A 32 -4.17 -6.55 8.71
C LYS A 32 -2.90 -6.34 7.88
N PHE A 33 -2.19 -5.25 8.12
CA PHE A 33 -0.92 -4.92 7.47
C PHE A 33 0.00 -4.21 8.47
N ASP A 34 1.30 -4.46 8.36
CA ASP A 34 2.31 -4.00 9.32
C ASP A 34 3.38 -3.09 8.68
N PHE A 35 3.23 -2.84 7.36
CA PHE A 35 4.06 -1.93 6.58
C PHE A 35 3.25 -1.33 5.42
N LEU A 36 3.38 -0.02 5.21
CA LEU A 36 2.88 0.66 4.02
C LEU A 36 3.84 1.79 3.62
N TYR A 37 4.19 1.85 2.34
CA TYR A 37 5.01 2.93 1.77
C TYR A 37 4.42 3.40 0.44
N LEU A 38 3.94 4.65 0.40
CA LEU A 38 3.44 5.28 -0.82
C LEU A 38 4.59 6.00 -1.53
N ARG A 39 4.88 5.65 -2.79
CA ARG A 39 5.96 6.29 -3.53
C ARG A 39 5.54 7.68 -4.01
N ILE A 40 6.31 8.70 -3.62
CA ILE A 40 6.12 10.10 -4.02
C ILE A 40 7.15 10.51 -5.07
N ASP A 41 6.70 11.26 -6.08
CA ASP A 41 7.56 12.05 -6.95
C ASP A 41 7.83 13.40 -6.30
N PHE A 42 9.09 13.62 -5.91
CA PHE A 42 9.53 14.84 -5.24
C PHE A 42 9.45 16.09 -6.12
N LYS A 43 9.47 15.95 -7.45
CA LYS A 43 9.39 17.10 -8.36
C LYS A 43 7.98 17.65 -8.42
N ASN A 44 7.00 16.75 -8.53
CA ASN A 44 5.60 17.09 -8.71
C ASN A 44 4.80 17.07 -7.39
N LEU A 45 5.45 16.70 -6.28
CA LEU A 45 4.85 16.57 -4.94
C LEU A 45 3.57 15.71 -4.91
N CYS A 46 3.50 14.72 -5.80
CA CYS A 46 2.37 13.80 -5.95
C CYS A 46 2.84 12.36 -5.90
N ASN A 47 1.95 11.41 -5.57
CA ASN A 47 2.30 10.00 -5.68
C ASN A 47 2.41 9.56 -7.15
N VAL A 48 3.23 8.54 -7.41
CA VAL A 48 3.44 7.99 -8.77
C VAL A 48 2.47 6.86 -9.13
N GLY A 49 1.39 6.71 -8.37
CA GLY A 49 0.31 5.77 -8.65
C GLY A 49 0.48 4.38 -8.04
N TYR A 50 1.43 4.18 -7.12
CA TYR A 50 1.58 2.90 -6.44
C TYR A 50 2.19 3.00 -5.04
N ALA A 51 1.93 1.96 -4.24
CA ALA A 51 2.47 1.77 -2.89
C ALA A 51 2.98 0.34 -2.69
N PHE A 52 3.84 0.12 -1.70
CA PHE A 52 4.20 -1.20 -1.19
C PHE A 52 3.49 -1.45 0.13
N ILE A 53 2.91 -2.64 0.29
CA ILE A 53 2.22 -3.08 1.50
C ILE A 53 2.73 -4.46 1.91
N ASN A 54 2.94 -4.67 3.21
CA ASN A 54 3.13 -6.00 3.78
C ASN A 54 1.92 -6.38 4.64
N PHE A 55 1.24 -7.46 4.26
CA PHE A 55 0.12 -8.01 5.02
C PHE A 55 0.61 -8.90 6.15
N THR A 56 -0.17 -8.99 7.22
CA THR A 56 0.16 -9.81 8.39
C THR A 56 -0.13 -11.31 8.17
N SER A 57 -1.04 -11.64 7.25
CA SER A 57 -1.44 -13.02 6.96
C SER A 57 -1.98 -13.16 5.53
N LEU A 58 -2.18 -14.40 5.06
CA LEU A 58 -2.84 -14.66 3.77
C LEU A 58 -4.32 -14.23 3.77
N GLU A 59 -5.00 -14.35 4.92
CA GLU A 59 -6.39 -13.91 5.08
C GLU A 59 -6.51 -12.39 4.88
N SER A 60 -5.55 -11.62 5.42
CA SER A 60 -5.46 -10.18 5.20
C SER A 60 -5.36 -9.80 3.72
N ILE A 61 -4.65 -10.59 2.91
CA ILE A 61 -4.56 -10.39 1.46
C ILE A 61 -5.92 -10.61 0.80
N ILE A 62 -6.61 -11.70 1.17
CA ILE A 62 -7.93 -12.05 0.62
C ILE A 62 -8.94 -10.93 0.92
N ASP A 63 -8.92 -10.40 2.14
CA ASP A 63 -9.79 -9.30 2.52
C ASP A 63 -9.47 -8.02 1.76
N PHE A 64 -8.19 -7.70 1.54
CA PHE A 64 -7.80 -6.59 0.68
C PHE A 64 -8.33 -6.77 -0.74
N ILE A 65 -8.16 -7.95 -1.33
CA ILE A 65 -8.65 -8.26 -2.69
C ILE A 65 -10.15 -8.04 -2.76
N ARG A 66 -10.92 -8.59 -1.81
CA ARG A 66 -12.38 -8.44 -1.76
C ARG A 66 -12.81 -6.99 -1.59
N CYS A 67 -12.09 -6.20 -0.80
CA CYS A 67 -12.47 -4.83 -0.50
C CYS A 67 -12.08 -3.83 -1.60
N PHE A 68 -10.93 -4.00 -2.24
CA PHE A 68 -10.32 -2.97 -3.08
C PHE A 68 -10.02 -3.41 -4.52
N VAL A 69 -9.53 -4.63 -4.76
CA VAL A 69 -9.06 -5.02 -6.10
C VAL A 69 -10.21 -5.04 -7.11
N GLY A 70 -9.98 -4.45 -8.29
CA GLY A 70 -10.98 -4.30 -9.35
C GLY A 70 -12.03 -3.23 -9.09
N LYS A 71 -11.94 -2.48 -7.98
CA LYS A 71 -12.90 -1.43 -7.61
C LYS A 71 -12.30 -0.04 -7.76
N LYS A 72 -13.17 0.94 -7.96
CA LYS A 72 -12.82 2.36 -7.97
C LYS A 72 -12.39 2.82 -6.58
N TRP A 73 -11.48 3.78 -6.54
CA TRP A 73 -11.12 4.46 -5.29
C TRP A 73 -12.27 5.35 -4.83
N PRO A 74 -12.62 5.35 -3.53
CA PRO A 74 -13.80 6.05 -3.03
C PRO A 74 -13.67 7.58 -3.09
N ASN A 75 -12.44 8.10 -3.10
CA ASN A 75 -12.20 9.54 -3.08
C ASN A 75 -11.77 10.07 -4.46
N PHE A 76 -11.97 11.38 -4.63
CA PHE A 76 -11.49 12.16 -5.78
C PHE A 76 -12.09 11.80 -7.15
N ASN A 77 -13.24 11.11 -7.19
CA ASN A 77 -13.92 10.69 -8.42
C ASN A 77 -13.00 9.99 -9.42
N SER A 78 -12.03 9.22 -8.91
CA SER A 78 -11.07 8.55 -9.79
C SER A 78 -11.72 7.35 -10.48
N GLU A 79 -11.53 7.25 -11.79
CA GLU A 79 -11.92 6.06 -12.56
C GLU A 79 -10.91 4.92 -12.46
N LYS A 80 -9.75 5.16 -11.85
CA LYS A 80 -8.72 4.14 -11.66
C LYS A 80 -9.27 2.99 -10.82
N LEU A 81 -8.99 1.77 -11.26
CA LEU A 81 -9.33 0.54 -10.53
C LEU A 81 -8.09 0.04 -9.80
N CYS A 82 -8.22 -0.19 -8.49
CA CYS A 82 -7.13 -0.73 -7.68
C CYS A 82 -6.73 -2.11 -8.19
N ASP A 83 -5.43 -2.37 -8.23
CA ASP A 83 -4.86 -3.63 -8.66
C ASP A 83 -3.67 -4.01 -7.78
N LEU A 84 -3.33 -5.29 -7.75
CA LEU A 84 -2.33 -5.86 -6.85
C LEU A 84 -1.33 -6.73 -7.63
N ALA A 85 -0.04 -6.60 -7.32
CA ALA A 85 0.99 -7.46 -7.87
C ALA A 85 2.00 -7.83 -6.78
N TYR A 86 2.62 -9.01 -6.87
CA TYR A 86 3.68 -9.36 -5.92
C TYR A 86 4.82 -8.36 -5.97
N ALA A 87 5.26 -7.91 -4.80
CA ALA A 87 6.47 -7.11 -4.71
C ALA A 87 7.70 -7.99 -4.97
N LYS A 88 8.71 -7.43 -5.65
CA LYS A 88 10.01 -8.11 -5.82
C LYS A 88 10.73 -8.33 -4.49
N VAL A 89 10.51 -7.44 -3.52
CA VAL A 89 11.07 -7.54 -2.16
C VAL A 89 9.94 -7.96 -1.23
N GLN A 90 10.18 -8.99 -0.44
CA GLN A 90 9.20 -9.63 0.43
C GLN A 90 9.59 -9.47 1.89
N GLY A 91 8.60 -9.29 2.75
CA GLY A 91 8.73 -9.12 4.19
C GLY A 91 8.95 -7.67 4.62
N LYS A 92 8.32 -7.31 5.75
CA LYS A 92 8.44 -5.99 6.38
C LYS A 92 9.90 -5.54 6.57
N ASN A 93 10.75 -6.38 7.15
CA ASN A 93 12.14 -6.01 7.45
C ASN A 93 12.93 -5.66 6.17
N ALA A 94 12.76 -6.46 5.11
CA ALA A 94 13.42 -6.20 3.83
C ALA A 94 12.93 -4.90 3.17
N LEU A 95 11.64 -4.55 3.33
CA LEU A 95 11.11 -3.26 2.88
C LEU A 95 11.68 -2.10 3.69
N ILE A 96 11.74 -2.24 5.01
CA ILE A 96 12.35 -1.24 5.90
C ILE A 96 13.80 -1.00 5.48
N GLU A 97 14.60 -2.06 5.31
CA GLU A 97 15.99 -1.93 4.88
C GLU A 97 16.13 -1.30 3.49
N LYS A 98 15.22 -1.61 2.58
CA LYS A 98 15.20 -1.04 1.24
C LYS A 98 14.84 0.45 1.23
N PHE A 99 13.93 0.86 2.10
CA PHE A 99 13.38 2.23 2.11
C PHE A 99 13.89 3.10 3.26
N LYS A 100 14.78 2.60 4.12
CA LYS A 100 15.35 3.35 5.27
C LYS A 100 16.01 4.68 4.87
N ASN A 101 16.58 4.75 3.67
CA ASN A 101 17.24 5.94 3.14
C ASN A 101 16.35 6.77 2.20
N SER A 102 15.06 6.44 2.08
CA SER A 102 14.11 7.24 1.32
C SER A 102 13.84 8.57 2.05
N ARG A 103 13.86 9.69 1.31
CA ARG A 103 13.66 11.05 1.87
C ARG A 103 12.26 11.32 2.45
N TYR A 104 11.29 10.42 2.27
CA TYR A 104 9.98 10.47 2.92
C TYR A 104 9.87 9.43 4.04
N ILE A 105 9.30 9.86 5.16
CA ILE A 105 9.02 9.08 6.37
C ILE A 105 8.27 7.79 6.00
N CYS A 106 8.94 6.67 6.21
CA CYS A 106 8.28 5.39 6.38
C CYS A 106 7.50 5.48 7.69
N ILE A 107 6.17 5.56 7.62
CA ILE A 107 5.36 5.46 8.84
C ILE A 107 5.36 3.98 9.19
N PHE A 108 6.18 3.61 10.17
CA PHE A 108 6.04 2.32 10.82
C PHE A 108 4.67 2.32 11.49
N ILE A 109 3.75 1.52 10.97
CA ILE A 109 2.52 1.24 11.67
C ILE A 109 2.95 0.32 12.83
N HIS A 110 3.12 0.90 14.00
CA HIS A 110 3.06 0.12 15.23
C HIS A 110 1.59 -0.28 15.36
N ILE A 111 1.32 -1.55 15.06
CA ILE A 111 0.07 -2.20 15.43
C ILE A 111 0.05 -2.31 16.95
#